data_AF-A0A844WA36-F1
#
_entry.id   AF-A0A844WA36-F1
#
_cell.length_a   1.000
_cell.length_b   1.000
_cell.length_c   1.000
_cell.angle_alpha   90.00
_cell.angle_beta   90.00
_cell.angle_gamma   90.00
#
_symmetry.space_group_name_H-M   'P 1'
#
loop_
_entity.id
_entity.type
_entity.pdbx_description
1 polymer ?
#
loop_
_entity_poly.entity_id
_entity_poly.type
_entity_poly.pdbx_seq_one_letter_code
_entity_poly.pdbx_strand_id
1 'polypeptide(L)'
;MTRIVMIFVSCLLLAGCGDPLDRVDKLSDLDMPADAPKVGVLAPEDAPGILTEARAAAAAEAATEGETQLASAAATDTRGGLFGIFRRSGQQPPASDGAETLAGGATGAGDDAAPVVQAAMPAGESPAATAAPQRAGGGGFLGGLFAGGGATGSGSGSGLDTMEVQPGTMLPFGQVAKVCGLSRRELGKEIARQAQFRLHDSVPGSTQPHTFFITGFDDRCARQVTGALGLFGDVAMHETLRYGPSGTALPWGDTDRAYEKVKRQVCGVGKNKPCGARIGRMQKDTVFLTVYERFGDGSRWSNLLLHDGEVLAQEIEG
;
A
#
# COMPACT_ATOMS: atom_id res chain seq x y z
N MET A 1 23.25 56.89 -31.89
CA MET A 1 22.39 55.92 -31.16
C MET A 1 22.51 54.50 -31.72
N THR A 2 22.45 54.29 -33.04
CA THR A 2 22.55 52.96 -33.69
C THR A 2 23.83 52.18 -33.38
N ARG A 3 24.98 52.85 -33.26
CA ARG A 3 26.26 52.20 -32.90
C ARG A 3 26.32 51.66 -31.47
N ILE A 4 25.64 52.32 -30.53
CA ILE A 4 25.60 51.90 -29.11
C ILE A 4 24.69 50.67 -28.96
N VAL A 5 23.58 50.63 -29.70
CA VAL A 5 22.65 49.49 -29.71
C VAL A 5 23.32 48.23 -30.28
N MET A 6 24.13 48.36 -31.34
CA MET A 6 24.85 47.22 -31.91
C MET A 6 25.89 46.62 -30.96
N ILE A 7 26.62 47.46 -30.21
CA ILE A 7 27.58 46.98 -29.21
C ILE A 7 26.87 46.26 -28.07
N PHE A 8 25.73 46.80 -27.60
CA PHE A 8 24.97 46.20 -26.52
C PHE A 8 24.37 44.83 -26.89
N VAL A 9 23.85 44.70 -28.12
CA VAL A 9 23.34 43.43 -28.66
C VAL A 9 24.47 42.40 -28.84
N SER A 10 25.66 42.84 -29.29
CA SER A 10 26.82 41.95 -29.40
C SER A 10 27.31 41.45 -28.03
N CYS A 11 27.28 42.30 -27.00
CA CYS A 11 27.65 41.90 -25.64
C CYS A 11 26.63 40.94 -25.01
N LEU A 12 25.34 41.09 -25.30
CA LEU A 12 24.29 40.18 -24.82
C LEU A 12 24.39 38.77 -25.45
N LEU A 13 24.86 38.66 -26.70
CA LEU A 13 25.07 37.36 -27.36
C LEU A 13 26.29 36.60 -26.81
N LEU A 14 27.27 37.30 -26.24
CA LEU A 14 28.48 36.68 -25.66
C LEU A 14 28.26 36.12 -24.24
N ALA A 15 27.22 36.59 -23.52
CA ALA A 15 26.95 36.15 -22.14
C ALA A 15 26.13 34.84 -22.04
N GLY A 16 25.64 34.31 -23.17
CA GLY A 16 24.72 33.16 -23.21
C GLY A 16 25.36 31.77 -23.34
N CYS A 17 26.68 31.67 -23.48
CA CYS A 17 27.39 30.38 -23.69
C CYS A 17 28.19 29.87 -22.48
N GLY A 18 27.93 30.39 -21.27
CA GLY A 18 28.50 29.80 -20.06
C GLY A 18 27.70 28.57 -19.64
N ASP A 19 28.17 27.37 -19.96
CA ASP A 19 27.59 26.11 -19.49
C ASP A 19 27.81 25.98 -17.97
N PRO A 20 26.77 26.13 -17.14
CA PRO A 20 26.90 26.09 -15.69
C PRO A 20 27.15 24.66 -15.16
N LEU A 21 27.11 23.64 -16.03
CA LEU A 21 27.35 22.24 -15.69
C LEU A 21 28.78 21.78 -15.99
N ASP A 22 29.60 22.62 -16.63
CA ASP A 22 31.01 22.30 -16.92
C ASP A 22 31.89 22.30 -15.65
N ARG A 23 31.36 22.75 -14.51
CA ARG A 23 32.01 22.69 -13.19
C ARG A 23 31.59 21.50 -12.33
N VAL A 24 30.76 20.60 -12.86
CA VAL A 24 30.33 19.40 -12.16
C VAL A 24 31.08 18.23 -12.75
N ASP A 25 31.90 17.57 -11.94
CA ASP A 25 32.64 16.38 -12.34
C ASP A 25 31.67 15.33 -12.90
N LYS A 26 31.88 14.91 -14.14
CA LYS A 26 31.04 13.90 -14.79
C LYS A 26 31.47 12.54 -14.28
N LEU A 27 30.49 11.67 -14.05
CA LEU A 27 30.72 10.30 -13.60
C LEU A 27 31.57 9.48 -14.59
N SER A 28 31.67 9.93 -15.85
CA SER A 28 32.53 9.37 -16.90
C SER A 28 34.00 9.77 -16.78
N ASP A 29 34.30 10.84 -16.06
CA ASP A 29 35.66 11.41 -15.94
C ASP A 29 36.35 10.95 -14.64
N LEU A 30 35.65 10.14 -13.83
CA LEU A 30 36.23 9.43 -12.70
C LEU A 30 36.87 8.13 -13.21
N ASP A 31 38.20 8.13 -13.32
CA ASP A 31 39.00 6.92 -13.53
C ASP A 31 38.68 5.90 -12.42
N MET A 32 37.87 4.88 -12.74
CA MET A 32 37.73 3.73 -11.87
C MET A 32 39.05 2.94 -11.91
N PRO A 33 39.77 2.77 -10.78
CA PRO A 33 40.96 1.94 -10.78
C PRO A 33 40.60 0.52 -11.20
N ALA A 34 41.35 -0.05 -12.15
CA ALA A 34 41.16 -1.41 -12.66
C ALA A 34 41.28 -2.50 -11.58
N ASP A 35 41.77 -2.14 -10.38
CA ASP A 35 41.89 -2.98 -9.19
C ASP A 35 40.95 -2.53 -8.05
N ALA A 36 39.73 -2.07 -8.38
CA ALA A 36 38.67 -2.06 -7.38
C ALA A 36 38.40 -3.52 -6.94
N PRO A 37 38.43 -3.84 -5.63
CA PRO A 37 38.11 -5.19 -5.17
C PRO A 37 36.69 -5.52 -5.61
N LYS A 38 36.58 -6.41 -6.60
CA LYS A 38 35.32 -7.03 -6.97
C LYS A 38 34.87 -7.80 -5.75
N VAL A 39 33.88 -7.29 -5.02
CA VAL A 39 33.21 -8.02 -3.95
C VAL A 39 32.46 -9.17 -4.63
N GLY A 40 33.16 -10.28 -4.81
CA GLY A 40 32.55 -11.55 -5.16
C GLY A 40 31.70 -11.99 -3.98
N VAL A 41 30.41 -12.12 -4.21
CA VAL A 41 29.52 -12.85 -3.29
C VAL A 41 29.91 -14.31 -3.40
N LEU A 42 30.87 -14.73 -2.57
CA LEU A 42 31.07 -16.13 -2.26
C LEU A 42 30.00 -16.52 -1.24
N ALA A 43 29.22 -17.54 -1.60
CA ALA A 43 28.30 -18.20 -0.68
C ALA A 43 29.07 -18.72 0.55
N PRO A 44 28.54 -18.59 1.78
CA PRO A 44 29.23 -19.07 2.95
C PRO A 44 28.96 -20.56 3.12
N GLU A 45 29.88 -21.39 2.65
CA GLU A 45 30.02 -22.76 3.14
C GLU A 45 31.37 -22.85 3.85
N ASP A 46 31.29 -23.01 5.18
CA ASP A 46 32.32 -23.49 6.10
C ASP A 46 33.62 -22.69 6.26
N ALA A 47 33.66 -21.81 7.27
CA ALA A 47 34.74 -21.80 8.28
C ALA A 47 34.45 -20.85 9.47
N PRO A 48 34.74 -21.28 10.72
CA PRO A 48 34.52 -20.50 11.94
C PRO A 48 35.71 -19.57 12.24
N GLY A 49 35.45 -18.34 12.75
CA GLY A 49 36.51 -17.59 13.43
C GLY A 49 36.49 -16.06 13.40
N ILE A 50 35.58 -15.39 12.69
CA ILE A 50 35.72 -13.93 12.43
C ILE A 50 34.80 -13.05 13.31
N LEU A 51 34.01 -13.62 14.22
CA LEU A 51 33.10 -12.86 15.09
C LEU A 51 33.70 -12.45 16.45
N THR A 52 34.90 -12.91 16.79
CA THR A 52 35.52 -12.62 18.10
C THR A 52 36.32 -11.32 18.11
N GLU A 53 36.90 -10.90 16.98
CA GLU A 53 37.68 -9.66 16.90
C GLU A 53 36.80 -8.41 16.65
N ALA A 54 35.67 -8.56 15.96
CA ALA A 54 34.71 -7.46 15.78
C ALA A 54 33.95 -7.10 17.07
N ARG A 55 33.85 -8.03 18.04
CA ARG A 55 33.24 -7.77 19.35
C ARG A 55 34.22 -7.17 20.37
N ALA A 56 35.53 -7.31 20.16
CA ALA A 56 36.56 -6.68 20.99
C ALA A 56 36.78 -5.20 20.62
N ALA A 57 36.56 -4.81 19.36
CA ALA A 57 36.61 -3.42 18.92
C ALA A 57 35.37 -2.60 19.39
N ALA A 58 34.20 -3.22 19.48
CA ALA A 58 32.97 -2.55 19.93
C ALA A 58 32.83 -2.41 21.46
N ALA A 59 33.70 -3.05 22.25
CA ALA A 59 33.70 -2.96 23.71
C ALA A 59 34.71 -1.94 24.28
N ALA A 60 35.55 -1.33 23.43
CA ALA A 60 36.57 -0.36 23.84
C ALA A 60 36.13 1.12 23.69
N GLU A 61 35.02 1.42 23.00
CA GLU A 61 34.49 2.78 22.80
C GLU A 61 33.28 3.11 23.70
N ALA A 62 33.18 2.49 24.87
CA ALA A 62 32.12 2.75 25.86
C ALA A 62 32.64 3.16 27.26
N ALA A 63 33.91 3.60 27.37
CA ALA A 63 34.50 3.90 28.67
C ALA A 63 35.47 5.10 28.67
N THR A 64 35.07 6.24 28.11
CA THR A 64 35.65 7.54 28.49
C THR A 64 34.77 8.65 27.95
N GLU A 65 33.88 9.21 28.77
CA GLU A 65 33.66 10.66 28.89
C GLU A 65 33.04 10.91 30.27
N GLY A 66 33.87 11.47 31.15
CA GLY A 66 33.53 11.81 32.52
C GLY A 66 32.80 13.15 32.63
N GLU A 67 32.17 13.30 33.79
CA GLU A 67 31.47 14.46 34.33
C GLU A 67 32.00 15.84 33.92
N THR A 68 31.08 16.72 33.52
CA THR A 68 31.18 18.15 33.87
C THR A 68 29.80 18.66 34.26
N GLN A 69 29.66 18.92 35.55
CA GLN A 69 28.51 19.52 36.21
C GLN A 69 28.60 21.04 36.10
N LEU A 70 27.56 21.69 35.57
CA LEU A 70 27.23 23.08 35.90
C LEU A 70 25.73 23.19 36.19
N ALA A 71 25.46 23.71 37.39
CA ALA A 71 24.15 23.97 37.95
C ALA A 71 23.61 25.35 37.56
N SER A 72 22.33 25.56 37.92
CA SER A 72 21.52 26.80 37.92
C SER A 72 20.64 26.97 36.66
N ALA A 73 19.32 27.21 36.72
CA ALA A 73 18.49 27.76 37.78
C ALA A 73 17.08 27.13 37.77
N ALA A 74 16.52 26.95 38.96
CA ALA A 74 15.12 26.64 39.17
C ALA A 74 14.25 27.87 38.90
N ALA A 75 13.15 27.68 38.18
CA ALA A 75 11.99 28.56 38.22
C ALA A 75 10.76 27.70 38.46
N THR A 76 10.34 27.67 39.72
CA THR A 76 8.99 27.33 40.14
C THR A 76 7.99 28.23 39.45
N ASP A 77 6.96 27.65 38.82
CA ASP A 77 5.67 28.31 38.77
C ASP A 77 4.58 27.35 39.25
N THR A 78 3.70 27.90 40.07
CA THR A 78 2.62 27.21 40.77
C THR A 78 1.32 27.94 40.47
N ARG A 79 0.23 27.16 40.42
CA ARG A 79 -1.21 27.52 40.48
C ARG A 79 -1.85 27.71 39.10
N GLY A 80 -3.02 27.15 38.80
CA GLY A 80 -3.95 26.33 39.59
C GLY A 80 -5.28 26.09 38.85
N GLY A 81 -6.06 25.10 39.31
CA GLY A 81 -7.49 24.86 38.99
C GLY A 81 -7.78 24.26 37.61
N LEU A 82 -8.81 23.44 37.34
CA LEU A 82 -10.00 23.04 38.08
C LEU A 82 -10.64 21.79 37.41
N PHE A 83 -9.93 20.69 37.14
CA PHE A 83 -10.55 19.49 36.55
C PHE A 83 -9.96 18.16 37.04
N GLY A 84 -9.75 18.05 38.35
CA GLY A 84 -9.42 16.80 39.04
C GLY A 84 -10.66 16.10 39.59
N ILE A 85 -11.46 15.48 38.73
CA ILE A 85 -12.53 14.56 39.13
C ILE A 85 -12.46 13.36 38.17
N PHE A 86 -12.48 12.14 38.74
CA PHE A 86 -12.20 10.83 38.12
C PHE A 86 -10.78 10.27 38.30
N ARG A 87 -10.34 10.20 39.56
CA ARG A 87 -9.57 9.05 40.06
C ARG A 87 -10.52 8.14 40.84
N ARG A 88 -10.81 6.95 40.31
CA ARG A 88 -11.32 5.81 41.09
C ARG A 88 -10.32 4.66 41.00
N SER A 89 -9.90 4.26 42.18
CA SER A 89 -8.97 3.21 42.57
C SER A 89 -9.61 1.82 42.64
N GLY A 90 -8.78 0.78 42.51
CA GLY A 90 -9.09 -0.62 42.87
C GLY A 90 -8.69 -1.60 41.75
N GLN A 91 -7.46 -2.14 41.67
CA GLN A 91 -6.83 -3.18 42.51
C GLN A 91 -7.19 -4.62 42.07
N GLN A 92 -6.15 -5.40 41.80
CA GLN A 92 -6.10 -6.81 41.36
C GLN A 92 -5.50 -7.66 42.52
N PRO A 93 -5.39 -9.02 42.41
CA PRO A 93 -6.36 -10.11 42.42
C PRO A 93 -6.34 -10.87 43.78
N PRO A 94 -6.90 -12.10 43.88
CA PRO A 94 -6.01 -13.22 44.22
C PRO A 94 -6.25 -14.52 43.44
N ALA A 95 -5.23 -15.39 43.53
CA ALA A 95 -5.11 -16.74 42.99
C ALA A 95 -5.77 -17.83 43.86
N SER A 96 -6.04 -19.00 43.28
CA SER A 96 -5.48 -20.32 43.68
C SER A 96 -6.25 -21.51 43.08
N ASP A 97 -5.50 -22.39 42.43
CA ASP A 97 -5.49 -23.87 42.48
C ASP A 97 -6.77 -24.72 42.51
N GLY A 98 -6.75 -25.74 41.66
CA GLY A 98 -7.65 -26.91 41.72
C GLY A 98 -7.38 -27.88 40.56
N ALA A 99 -6.54 -28.88 40.82
CA ALA A 99 -6.21 -30.00 39.94
C ALA A 99 -7.27 -31.13 40.00
N GLU A 100 -6.98 -32.20 39.25
CA GLU A 100 -7.61 -33.54 39.15
C GLU A 100 -8.43 -33.77 37.87
N THR A 101 -7.84 -34.35 36.82
CA THR A 101 -7.56 -35.79 36.60
C THR A 101 -8.84 -36.60 36.38
N LEU A 102 -9.02 -37.14 35.16
CA LEU A 102 -9.37 -38.55 34.95
C LEU A 102 -8.98 -38.99 33.53
N ALA A 103 -8.21 -40.09 33.52
CA ALA A 103 -7.73 -40.80 32.35
C ALA A 103 -8.75 -41.86 31.88
N GLY A 104 -8.58 -42.29 30.63
CA GLY A 104 -9.20 -43.48 30.02
C GLY A 104 -9.62 -43.14 28.59
N GLY A 105 -9.08 -43.70 27.51
CA GLY A 105 -8.36 -44.95 27.31
C GLY A 105 -9.08 -45.76 26.23
N ALA A 106 -8.30 -46.30 25.29
CA ALA A 106 -8.62 -47.38 24.33
C ALA A 106 -9.22 -47.02 22.94
N THR A 107 -8.31 -46.98 21.97
CA THR A 107 -8.21 -47.88 20.78
C THR A 107 -9.47 -48.30 20.01
N GLY A 108 -9.42 -48.13 18.69
CA GLY A 108 -10.21 -48.89 17.72
C GLY A 108 -9.87 -48.50 16.29
N ALA A 109 -8.99 -49.26 15.65
CA ALA A 109 -8.72 -49.25 14.21
C ALA A 109 -9.88 -49.93 13.45
N GLY A 110 -10.08 -49.53 12.19
CA GLY A 110 -11.02 -50.19 11.28
C GLY A 110 -11.10 -49.44 9.96
N ASP A 111 -10.25 -49.84 9.02
CA ASP A 111 -10.42 -49.65 7.59
C ASP A 111 -11.84 -49.98 7.14
N ASP A 112 -12.39 -49.22 6.19
CA ASP A 112 -12.99 -49.83 5.00
C ASP A 112 -13.27 -48.81 3.88
N ALA A 113 -13.06 -49.31 2.68
CA ALA A 113 -13.02 -48.61 1.42
C ALA A 113 -14.41 -48.23 0.86
N ALA A 114 -14.36 -47.38 -0.16
CA ALA A 114 -15.46 -46.72 -0.86
C ALA A 114 -16.59 -47.65 -1.40
N PRO A 115 -17.72 -47.07 -1.86
CA PRO A 115 -17.71 -46.68 -3.28
C PRO A 115 -18.38 -45.35 -3.61
N VAL A 116 -17.90 -44.83 -4.73
CA VAL A 116 -18.37 -43.70 -5.53
C VAL A 116 -19.80 -43.96 -6.02
N VAL A 117 -20.73 -43.03 -5.79
CA VAL A 117 -22.04 -43.02 -6.46
C VAL A 117 -22.14 -41.75 -7.29
N GLN A 118 -21.99 -41.96 -8.59
CA GLN A 118 -22.21 -41.02 -9.66
C GLN A 118 -23.71 -40.99 -9.95
N ALA A 119 -24.42 -39.97 -9.45
CA ALA A 119 -25.83 -39.75 -9.79
C ALA A 119 -25.93 -38.79 -10.97
N ALA A 120 -26.44 -39.34 -12.07
CA ALA A 120 -26.65 -38.69 -13.35
C ALA A 120 -27.69 -37.57 -13.30
N MET A 121 -27.49 -36.60 -14.19
CA MET A 121 -28.45 -35.56 -14.55
C MET A 121 -29.71 -36.17 -15.19
N PRO A 122 -30.93 -35.82 -14.75
CA PRO A 122 -32.10 -35.94 -15.60
C PRO A 122 -32.23 -34.70 -16.48
N ALA A 123 -32.12 -34.94 -17.79
CA ALA A 123 -32.64 -34.04 -18.82
C ALA A 123 -34.16 -33.95 -18.65
N GLY A 124 -34.65 -32.75 -18.33
CA GLY A 124 -36.06 -32.43 -18.20
C GLY A 124 -36.56 -31.70 -19.43
N GLU A 125 -37.48 -32.36 -20.12
CA GLU A 125 -38.19 -31.95 -21.32
C GLU A 125 -38.80 -30.53 -21.26
N SER A 126 -38.79 -29.89 -22.43
CA SER A 126 -39.43 -28.61 -22.74
C SER A 126 -40.94 -28.78 -22.98
N PRO A 127 -41.79 -27.86 -22.49
CA PRO A 127 -43.02 -27.53 -23.19
C PRO A 127 -43.02 -26.07 -23.66
N ALA A 128 -43.35 -25.92 -24.94
CA ALA A 128 -43.52 -24.66 -25.63
C ALA A 128 -44.81 -23.93 -25.24
N ALA A 129 -44.68 -22.60 -25.20
CA ALA A 129 -45.60 -21.56 -25.66
C ALA A 129 -46.99 -21.37 -25.01
N THR A 130 -47.19 -20.18 -24.43
CA THR A 130 -48.43 -19.39 -24.63
C THR A 130 -48.08 -17.90 -24.72
N ALA A 131 -48.71 -17.24 -25.68
CA ALA A 131 -48.47 -15.88 -26.14
C ALA A 131 -49.02 -14.77 -25.21
N ALA A 132 -48.60 -13.53 -25.51
CA ALA A 132 -48.63 -12.28 -24.75
C ALA A 132 -50.02 -11.66 -24.44
N PRO A 133 -50.05 -10.49 -23.74
CA PRO A 133 -50.02 -9.24 -24.51
C PRO A 133 -49.05 -8.16 -23.99
N GLN A 134 -48.51 -7.41 -24.93
CA GLN A 134 -47.78 -6.15 -24.71
C GLN A 134 -48.74 -5.07 -24.21
N ARG A 135 -48.34 -4.32 -23.19
CA ARG A 135 -48.90 -2.98 -22.93
C ARG A 135 -47.83 -1.93 -23.12
N ALA A 136 -47.97 -1.23 -24.24
CA ALA A 136 -47.39 0.08 -24.44
C ALA A 136 -48.04 1.07 -23.46
N GLY A 137 -47.21 1.79 -22.72
CA GLY A 137 -47.59 2.93 -21.92
C GLY A 137 -46.50 3.99 -22.05
N GLY A 138 -46.63 4.84 -23.08
CA GLY A 138 -45.79 6.02 -23.24
C GLY A 138 -46.04 7.00 -22.10
N GLY A 139 -44.97 7.42 -21.43
CA GLY A 139 -45.02 8.35 -20.30
C GLY A 139 -43.76 9.19 -20.22
N GLY A 140 -43.76 10.28 -21.00
CA GLY A 140 -43.13 11.58 -20.74
C GLY A 140 -41.74 11.70 -20.09
N PHE A 141 -40.89 12.49 -20.76
CA PHE A 141 -39.59 13.04 -20.35
C PHE A 141 -39.57 13.88 -19.04
N LEU A 142 -40.63 13.84 -18.22
CA LEU A 142 -40.76 14.62 -16.98
C LEU A 142 -41.15 13.77 -15.75
N GLY A 143 -41.21 12.44 -15.86
CA GLY A 143 -41.60 11.55 -14.75
C GLY A 143 -40.54 11.30 -13.67
N GLY A 144 -39.33 11.86 -13.80
CA GLY A 144 -38.20 11.55 -12.93
C GLY A 144 -37.92 12.54 -11.79
N LEU A 145 -38.65 13.65 -11.66
CA LEU A 145 -38.25 14.75 -10.76
C LEU A 145 -38.80 14.68 -9.32
N PHE A 146 -39.55 13.63 -8.95
CA PHE A 146 -40.12 13.48 -7.60
C PHE A 146 -40.02 12.05 -7.03
N ALA A 147 -39.10 11.22 -7.53
CA ALA A 147 -38.77 9.94 -6.88
C ALA A 147 -37.83 10.18 -5.69
N GLY A 148 -38.36 10.79 -4.63
CA GLY A 148 -37.78 10.79 -3.30
C GLY A 148 -37.99 9.41 -2.67
N GLY A 149 -36.96 8.59 -2.67
CA GLY A 149 -36.96 7.29 -2.01
C GLY A 149 -35.52 6.85 -1.85
N GLY A 150 -35.04 6.87 -0.60
CA GLY A 150 -33.67 6.52 -0.24
C GLY A 150 -33.29 5.15 -0.75
N ALA A 151 -32.59 5.12 -1.88
CA ALA A 151 -31.71 4.02 -2.20
C ALA A 151 -30.54 4.12 -1.24
N THR A 152 -30.59 3.34 -0.16
CA THR A 152 -29.38 2.88 0.53
C THR A 152 -28.44 2.38 -0.56
N GLY A 153 -27.37 3.15 -0.79
CA GLY A 153 -26.33 2.80 -1.76
C GLY A 153 -25.76 1.45 -1.37
N SER A 154 -26.23 0.41 -2.05
CA SER A 154 -25.47 -0.82 -2.16
C SER A 154 -24.27 -0.43 -3.02
N GLY A 155 -23.16 -0.12 -2.34
CA GLY A 155 -21.90 0.28 -2.95
C GLY A 155 -21.60 -0.65 -4.11
N SER A 156 -21.41 -0.05 -5.28
CA SER A 156 -20.89 -0.73 -6.45
C SER A 156 -19.41 -0.99 -6.21
N GLY A 157 -19.10 -1.87 -5.24
CA GLY A 157 -17.75 -2.32 -5.01
C GLY A 157 -17.22 -2.87 -6.33
N SER A 158 -16.17 -2.24 -6.85
CA SER A 158 -15.40 -2.79 -7.97
C SER A 158 -15.03 -4.21 -7.57
N GLY A 159 -15.55 -5.22 -8.29
CA GLY A 159 -15.61 -6.63 -7.85
C GLY A 159 -14.27 -7.35 -7.64
N LEU A 160 -13.17 -6.60 -7.50
CA LEU A 160 -11.79 -7.05 -7.32
C LEU A 160 -11.52 -7.59 -5.91
N ASP A 161 -12.25 -7.12 -4.89
CA ASP A 161 -12.10 -7.57 -3.50
C ASP A 161 -13.35 -8.32 -2.97
N THR A 162 -14.17 -8.86 -3.87
CA THR A 162 -15.40 -9.62 -3.52
C THR A 162 -15.09 -10.91 -2.75
N MET A 163 -13.88 -11.46 -2.92
CA MET A 163 -13.45 -12.66 -2.22
C MET A 163 -13.15 -12.32 -0.75
N GLU A 164 -13.87 -12.96 0.17
CA GLU A 164 -13.59 -12.88 1.60
C GLU A 164 -12.84 -14.13 2.06
N VAL A 165 -11.75 -13.95 2.81
CA VAL A 165 -10.91 -15.02 3.32
C VAL A 165 -10.83 -14.98 4.85
N GLN A 166 -10.54 -16.15 5.44
CA GLN A 166 -10.35 -16.24 6.88
C GLN A 166 -8.98 -15.68 7.29
N PRO A 167 -8.88 -15.04 8.48
CA PRO A 167 -7.60 -14.65 9.07
C PRO A 167 -6.55 -15.76 9.00
N GLY A 168 -5.34 -15.39 8.56
CA GLY A 168 -4.21 -16.32 8.44
C GLY A 168 -4.13 -17.10 7.12
N THR A 169 -5.10 -16.95 6.22
CA THR A 169 -5.00 -17.49 4.85
C THR A 169 -3.87 -16.77 4.11
N MET A 170 -2.97 -17.49 3.42
CA MET A 170 -1.97 -16.87 2.55
C MET A 170 -2.53 -16.75 1.13
N LEU A 171 -2.49 -15.55 0.55
CA LEU A 171 -2.95 -15.32 -0.82
C LEU A 171 -1.79 -15.50 -1.81
N PRO A 172 -2.07 -15.99 -3.03
CA PRO A 172 -1.13 -15.87 -4.14
C PRO A 172 -0.80 -14.41 -4.46
N PHE A 173 0.41 -14.16 -4.99
CA PHE A 173 0.79 -12.83 -5.45
C PHE A 173 -0.20 -12.30 -6.50
N GLY A 174 -0.52 -11.02 -6.42
CA GLY A 174 -1.44 -10.37 -7.34
C GLY A 174 -2.92 -10.65 -7.07
N GLN A 175 -3.27 -11.28 -5.95
CA GLN A 175 -4.66 -11.36 -5.49
C GLN A 175 -4.92 -10.37 -4.35
N VAL A 176 -6.15 -9.85 -4.32
CA VAL A 176 -6.67 -9.03 -3.23
C VAL A 176 -7.88 -9.75 -2.67
N ALA A 177 -7.92 -9.91 -1.35
CA ALA A 177 -9.09 -10.45 -0.68
C ALA A 177 -9.46 -9.59 0.53
N LYS A 178 -10.75 -9.54 0.83
CA LYS A 178 -11.25 -8.94 2.04
C LYS A 178 -11.03 -9.90 3.21
N VAL A 179 -10.60 -9.37 4.35
CA VAL A 179 -10.46 -10.11 5.60
C VAL A 179 -11.01 -9.27 6.75
N CYS A 180 -12.05 -9.78 7.37
CA CYS A 180 -12.78 -9.11 8.45
C CYS A 180 -12.39 -9.71 9.81
N GLY A 181 -12.65 -8.98 10.89
CA GLY A 181 -12.47 -9.48 12.26
C GLY A 181 -11.02 -9.52 12.78
N LEU A 182 -10.05 -8.98 12.05
CA LEU A 182 -8.67 -8.88 12.51
C LEU A 182 -8.54 -7.88 13.68
N SER A 183 -7.84 -8.29 14.73
CA SER A 183 -7.39 -7.39 15.79
C SER A 183 -6.19 -6.55 15.32
N ARG A 184 -5.93 -5.43 16.01
CA ARG A 184 -4.77 -4.57 15.71
C ARG A 184 -3.43 -5.30 15.80
N ARG A 185 -3.36 -6.38 16.60
CA ARG A 185 -2.13 -7.18 16.75
C ARG A 185 -1.92 -8.11 15.56
N GLU A 186 -2.99 -8.63 14.97
CA GLU A 186 -2.94 -9.53 13.82
C GLU A 186 -2.61 -8.81 12.50
N LEU A 187 -2.92 -7.52 12.41
CA LEU A 187 -2.51 -6.67 11.28
C LEU A 187 -0.99 -6.50 11.18
N GLY A 188 -0.25 -6.72 12.26
CA GLY A 188 1.18 -6.42 12.32
C GLY A 188 1.45 -4.93 12.54
N LYS A 189 2.54 -4.43 11.96
CA LYS A 189 3.02 -3.05 12.15
C LYS A 189 2.49 -2.14 11.06
N GLU A 190 1.89 -1.00 11.43
CA GLU A 190 1.61 0.08 10.47
C GLU A 190 2.96 0.63 9.93
N ILE A 191 3.22 0.45 8.64
CA ILE A 191 4.46 0.88 7.98
C ILE A 191 4.29 2.14 7.15
N ALA A 192 3.06 2.42 6.68
CA ALA A 192 2.78 3.60 5.90
C ALA A 192 1.33 4.04 6.04
N ARG A 193 1.10 5.34 5.81
CA ARG A 193 -0.19 6.00 5.86
C ARG A 193 -0.27 7.06 4.79
N GLN A 194 -1.30 7.00 3.96
CA GLN A 194 -1.55 7.99 2.93
C GLN A 194 -3.03 8.08 2.62
N ALA A 195 -3.54 9.29 2.37
CA ALA A 195 -4.97 9.55 2.33
C ALA A 195 -5.65 9.00 3.60
N GLN A 196 -6.74 8.25 3.45
CA GLN A 196 -7.39 7.51 4.54
C GLN A 196 -6.79 6.11 4.78
N PHE A 197 -5.99 5.60 3.85
CA PHE A 197 -5.51 4.24 3.88
C PHE A 197 -4.28 4.07 4.77
N ARG A 198 -4.17 2.87 5.35
CA ARG A 198 -2.99 2.46 6.10
C ARG A 198 -2.51 1.11 5.63
N LEU A 199 -1.21 1.01 5.45
CA LEU A 199 -0.53 -0.23 5.09
C LEU A 199 0.11 -0.81 6.35
N HIS A 200 -0.22 -2.05 6.64
CA HIS A 200 0.34 -2.82 7.73
C HIS A 200 1.12 -4.00 7.17
N ASP A 201 2.24 -4.27 7.80
CA ASP A 201 3.16 -5.35 7.48
C ASP A 201 3.10 -6.40 8.58
N SER A 202 2.77 -7.64 8.21
CA SER A 202 2.67 -8.76 9.15
C SER A 202 4.02 -9.25 9.66
N VAL A 203 5.12 -9.03 8.91
CA VAL A 203 6.48 -9.47 9.23
C VAL A 203 7.50 -8.35 8.90
N PRO A 204 7.46 -7.24 9.65
CA PRO A 204 8.25 -6.06 9.32
C PRO A 204 9.75 -6.34 9.36
N GLY A 205 10.44 -5.93 8.29
CA GLY A 205 11.89 -6.16 8.10
C GLY A 205 12.25 -7.45 7.36
N SER A 206 11.26 -8.27 7.02
CA SER A 206 11.45 -9.40 6.11
C SER A 206 11.66 -8.94 4.66
N THR A 207 12.50 -9.66 3.93
CA THR A 207 12.65 -9.52 2.46
C THR A 207 11.93 -10.64 1.70
N GLN A 208 11.33 -11.60 2.41
CA GLN A 208 10.54 -12.69 1.81
C GLN A 208 9.10 -12.24 1.56
N PRO A 209 8.41 -12.81 0.56
CA PRO A 209 6.99 -12.55 0.36
C PRO A 209 6.17 -12.92 1.60
N HIS A 210 5.37 -11.97 2.09
CA HIS A 210 4.50 -12.11 3.24
C HIS A 210 3.24 -11.27 3.05
N THR A 211 2.34 -11.34 4.03
CA THR A 211 1.06 -10.66 3.96
C THR A 211 1.18 -9.19 4.34
N PHE A 212 0.63 -8.32 3.50
CA PHE A 212 0.31 -6.94 3.86
C PHE A 212 -1.19 -6.79 4.05
N PHE A 213 -1.57 -5.97 5.01
CA PHE A 213 -2.96 -5.59 5.24
C PHE A 213 -3.16 -4.11 4.98
N ILE A 214 -4.21 -3.80 4.24
CA ILE A 214 -4.61 -2.44 3.92
C ILE A 214 -5.89 -2.17 4.72
N THR A 215 -5.95 -1.04 5.40
CA THR A 215 -7.13 -0.60 6.16
C THR A 215 -7.53 0.81 5.76
N GLY A 216 -8.74 1.25 6.14
CA GLY A 216 -9.30 2.55 5.73
C GLY A 216 -10.40 2.46 4.67
N PHE A 217 -11.02 1.28 4.54
CA PHE A 217 -12.14 1.02 3.65
C PHE A 217 -13.48 1.18 4.35
N ASP A 218 -14.54 1.42 3.57
CA ASP A 218 -15.89 1.76 4.07
C ASP A 218 -16.57 0.61 4.83
N ASP A 219 -16.33 -0.63 4.41
CA ASP A 219 -16.86 -1.83 5.07
C ASP A 219 -16.13 -2.18 6.38
N ARG A 220 -15.08 -1.41 6.74
CA ARG A 220 -14.23 -1.61 7.92
C ARG A 220 -13.47 -2.93 7.96
N CYS A 221 -13.40 -3.65 6.84
CA CYS A 221 -12.58 -4.85 6.71
C CYS A 221 -11.22 -4.49 6.08
N ALA A 222 -10.19 -5.24 6.45
CA ALA A 222 -8.89 -5.08 5.83
C ALA A 222 -8.89 -5.75 4.45
N ARG A 223 -8.10 -5.23 3.53
CA ARG A 223 -7.73 -5.93 2.30
C ARG A 223 -6.39 -6.58 2.51
N GLN A 224 -6.30 -7.84 2.16
CA GLN A 224 -5.09 -8.62 2.25
C GLN A 224 -4.45 -8.72 0.86
N VAL A 225 -3.14 -8.53 0.80
CA VAL A 225 -2.30 -8.77 -0.38
C VAL A 225 -1.01 -9.47 0.05
N THR A 226 -0.36 -10.15 -0.88
CA THR A 226 0.92 -10.84 -0.63
C THR A 226 2.02 -10.22 -1.49
N GLY A 227 3.20 -9.99 -0.91
CA GLY A 227 4.38 -9.50 -1.63
C GLY A 227 5.58 -9.36 -0.70
N ALA A 228 6.73 -8.95 -1.23
CA ALA A 228 7.93 -8.68 -0.44
C ALA A 228 8.02 -7.22 0.05
N LEU A 229 7.41 -6.28 -0.68
CA LEU A 229 7.41 -4.85 -0.34
C LEU A 229 6.14 -4.18 -0.86
N GLY A 230 5.47 -3.40 -0.01
CA GLY A 230 4.34 -2.55 -0.39
C GLY A 230 4.67 -1.07 -0.20
N LEU A 231 4.42 -0.24 -1.22
CA LEU A 231 4.68 1.20 -1.21
C LEU A 231 3.46 1.98 -1.69
N PHE A 232 3.09 3.03 -0.96
CA PHE A 232 2.12 3.99 -1.48
C PHE A 232 2.79 4.93 -2.49
N GLY A 233 2.15 5.09 -3.64
CA GLY A 233 2.46 6.07 -4.67
C GLY A 233 1.43 7.19 -4.69
N ASP A 234 1.88 8.44 -4.77
CA ASP A 234 0.97 9.59 -4.82
C ASP A 234 0.46 9.86 -6.24
N VAL A 235 -0.75 10.42 -6.31
CA VAL A 235 -1.38 10.72 -7.59
C VAL A 235 -0.70 11.87 -8.35
N ALA A 236 0.07 12.74 -7.69
CA ALA A 236 0.77 13.81 -8.38
C ALA A 236 2.04 13.31 -9.08
N MET A 237 2.76 12.37 -8.47
CA MET A 237 3.85 11.64 -9.14
C MET A 237 3.33 10.85 -10.33
N HIS A 238 2.19 10.18 -10.18
CA HIS A 238 1.55 9.49 -11.30
C HIS A 238 1.28 10.45 -12.49
N GLU A 239 0.70 11.64 -12.25
CA GLU A 239 0.50 12.62 -13.32
C GLU A 239 1.81 13.13 -13.91
N THR A 240 2.84 13.34 -13.07
CA THR A 240 4.16 13.79 -13.53
C THR A 240 4.78 12.79 -14.49
N LEU A 241 4.67 11.49 -14.19
CA LEU A 241 5.14 10.42 -15.07
C LEU A 241 4.27 10.30 -16.33
N ARG A 242 2.94 10.32 -16.18
CA ARG A 242 1.99 10.09 -17.27
C ARG A 242 1.89 11.24 -18.27
N TYR A 243 2.00 12.49 -17.81
CA TYR A 243 1.89 13.70 -18.63
C TYR A 243 3.22 14.41 -18.87
N GLY A 244 4.30 13.94 -18.24
CA GLY A 244 5.66 14.38 -18.52
C GLY A 244 6.22 13.81 -19.83
N PRO A 245 7.45 14.19 -20.20
CA PRO A 245 8.07 13.78 -21.46
C PRO A 245 8.15 12.26 -21.67
N SER A 246 8.29 11.48 -20.59
CA SER A 246 8.40 10.02 -20.65
C SER A 246 7.05 9.30 -20.76
N GLY A 247 5.94 9.99 -20.53
CA GLY A 247 4.61 9.37 -20.40
C GLY A 247 4.07 8.75 -21.68
N THR A 248 4.52 9.21 -22.86
CA THR A 248 4.08 8.68 -24.15
C THR A 248 4.60 7.26 -24.43
N ALA A 249 5.69 6.86 -23.78
CA ALA A 249 6.25 5.52 -23.92
C ALA A 249 5.67 4.52 -22.91
N LEU A 250 4.97 5.01 -21.88
CA LEU A 250 4.40 4.16 -20.85
C LEU A 250 3.12 3.48 -21.35
N PRO A 251 2.99 2.14 -21.23
CA PRO A 251 1.76 1.45 -21.56
C PRO A 251 0.61 1.92 -20.69
N TRP A 252 -0.62 1.72 -21.18
CA TRP A 252 -1.84 2.03 -20.47
C TRP A 252 -2.41 0.77 -19.81
N GLY A 253 -2.50 0.82 -18.50
CA GLY A 253 -3.00 -0.24 -17.65
C GLY A 253 -4.44 -0.06 -17.17
N ASP A 254 -4.95 -1.05 -16.44
CA ASP A 254 -6.28 -0.99 -15.83
C ASP A 254 -6.33 0.04 -14.70
N THR A 255 -5.23 0.18 -13.96
CA THR A 255 -5.10 1.21 -12.92
C THR A 255 -5.11 2.61 -13.51
N ASP A 256 -4.43 2.84 -14.65
CA ASP A 256 -4.47 4.11 -15.38
C ASP A 256 -5.87 4.44 -15.88
N ARG A 257 -6.57 3.46 -16.45
CA ARG A 257 -7.93 3.63 -16.96
C ARG A 257 -8.91 3.99 -15.84
N ALA A 258 -8.77 3.38 -14.67
CA ALA A 258 -9.56 3.72 -13.50
C ALA A 258 -9.20 5.10 -12.95
N TYR A 259 -7.91 5.44 -12.89
CA TYR A 259 -7.42 6.74 -12.50
C TYR A 259 -8.00 7.86 -13.37
N GLU A 260 -8.01 7.71 -14.70
CA GLU A 260 -8.60 8.69 -15.61
C GLU A 260 -10.10 8.91 -15.40
N LYS A 261 -10.83 7.90 -14.90
CA LYS A 261 -12.25 8.05 -14.55
C LYS A 261 -12.40 8.92 -13.31
N VAL A 262 -11.66 8.60 -12.24
CA VAL A 262 -11.66 9.38 -10.99
C VAL A 262 -11.21 10.82 -11.25
N LYS A 263 -10.08 11.00 -11.94
CA LYS A 263 -9.55 12.32 -12.26
C LYS A 263 -10.55 13.19 -13.03
N ARG A 264 -11.25 12.62 -14.02
CA ARG A 264 -12.29 13.38 -14.74
C ARG A 264 -13.43 13.81 -13.82
N GLN A 265 -13.82 12.98 -12.86
CA GLN A 265 -14.87 13.31 -11.89
C GLN A 265 -14.42 14.38 -10.89
N VAL A 266 -13.23 14.22 -10.30
CA VAL A 266 -12.71 15.11 -9.25
C VAL A 266 -12.20 16.43 -9.82
N CYS A 267 -11.47 16.37 -10.93
CA CYS A 267 -10.77 17.51 -11.51
C CYS A 267 -11.60 18.20 -12.61
N GLY A 268 -12.55 17.50 -13.25
CA GLY A 268 -13.37 18.07 -14.34
C GLY A 268 -12.60 18.31 -15.64
N VAL A 269 -11.47 17.62 -15.84
CA VAL A 269 -10.59 17.78 -17.00
C VAL A 269 -10.96 16.82 -18.13
N GLY A 270 -10.57 17.19 -19.36
CA GLY A 270 -10.70 16.32 -20.53
C GLY A 270 -9.81 15.07 -20.44
N LYS A 271 -10.03 14.12 -21.35
CA LYS A 271 -9.19 12.91 -21.47
C LYS A 271 -7.72 13.29 -21.72
N ASN A 272 -6.79 12.54 -21.11
CA ASN A 272 -5.34 12.72 -21.31
C ASN A 272 -4.84 14.13 -20.99
N LYS A 273 -5.50 14.84 -20.05
CA LYS A 273 -5.07 16.13 -19.54
C LYS A 273 -4.75 16.02 -18.05
N PRO A 274 -3.71 16.70 -17.54
CA PRO A 274 -3.41 16.69 -16.11
C PRO A 274 -4.53 17.38 -15.32
N CYS A 275 -4.70 16.99 -14.06
CA CYS A 275 -5.67 17.55 -13.12
C CYS A 275 -5.35 19.01 -12.76
N GLY A 276 -4.07 19.37 -12.77
CA GLY A 276 -3.60 20.72 -12.45
C GLY A 276 -3.86 21.10 -10.99
N ALA A 277 -4.40 22.29 -10.76
CA ALA A 277 -4.58 22.85 -9.40
C ALA A 277 -5.50 22.02 -8.47
N ARG A 278 -6.30 21.10 -9.01
CA ARG A 278 -7.21 20.24 -8.23
C ARG A 278 -6.56 18.95 -7.75
N ILE A 279 -5.30 18.68 -8.07
CA ILE A 279 -4.64 17.40 -7.71
C ILE A 279 -4.63 17.15 -6.20
N GLY A 280 -4.47 18.22 -5.41
CA GLY A 280 -4.53 18.13 -3.95
C GLY A 280 -5.91 17.77 -3.38
N ARG A 281 -6.99 17.89 -4.16
CA ARG A 281 -8.31 17.34 -3.77
C ARG A 281 -8.29 15.82 -3.94
N MET A 282 -7.80 15.33 -5.07
CA MET A 282 -7.72 13.90 -5.38
C MET A 282 -6.75 13.15 -4.45
N GLN A 283 -5.66 13.78 -4.00
CA GLN A 283 -4.72 13.18 -3.04
C GLN A 283 -5.34 12.86 -1.66
N LYS A 284 -6.51 13.42 -1.33
CA LYS A 284 -7.12 13.23 0.00
C LYS A 284 -7.75 11.85 0.16
N ASP A 285 -8.25 11.30 -0.94
CA ASP A 285 -9.01 10.06 -0.98
C ASP A 285 -8.40 9.01 -1.92
N THR A 286 -7.49 9.41 -2.82
CA THR A 286 -6.92 8.55 -3.85
C THR A 286 -5.44 8.30 -3.64
N VAL A 287 -5.03 7.04 -3.75
CA VAL A 287 -3.63 6.62 -3.64
C VAL A 287 -3.38 5.38 -4.50
N PHE A 288 -2.17 5.24 -5.03
CA PHE A 288 -1.71 3.98 -5.61
C PHE A 288 -1.00 3.16 -4.55
N LEU A 289 -1.18 1.84 -4.55
CA LEU A 289 -0.35 0.92 -3.79
C LEU A 289 0.36 0.00 -4.77
N THR A 290 1.69 0.07 -4.79
CA THR A 290 2.54 -0.84 -5.54
C THR A 290 3.05 -1.93 -4.62
N VAL A 291 2.84 -3.19 -4.99
CA VAL A 291 3.27 -4.38 -4.25
C VAL A 291 4.24 -5.17 -5.11
N TYR A 292 5.50 -5.27 -4.68
CA TYR A 292 6.52 -6.04 -5.37
C TYR A 292 6.47 -7.50 -4.96
N GLU A 293 6.61 -8.41 -5.92
CA GLU A 293 6.61 -9.85 -5.63
C GLU A 293 7.85 -10.25 -4.83
N ARG A 294 9.02 -9.72 -5.18
CA ARG A 294 10.32 -10.07 -4.58
C ARG A 294 11.11 -8.82 -4.21
N PHE A 295 11.94 -8.94 -3.17
CA PHE A 295 12.82 -7.86 -2.75
C PHE A 295 14.05 -7.78 -3.67
N GLY A 296 14.44 -6.58 -4.09
CA GLY A 296 15.61 -6.33 -4.94
C GLY A 296 15.41 -6.67 -6.43
N ASP A 297 14.27 -7.24 -6.79
CA ASP A 297 13.88 -7.53 -8.17
C ASP A 297 12.60 -6.76 -8.50
N GLY A 298 12.75 -5.71 -9.31
CA GLY A 298 11.65 -4.86 -9.76
C GLY A 298 11.00 -5.35 -11.04
N SER A 299 11.18 -6.61 -11.46
CA SER A 299 10.63 -7.13 -12.72
C SER A 299 9.14 -7.43 -12.64
N ARG A 300 8.61 -7.82 -11.48
CA ARG A 300 7.19 -8.16 -11.31
C ARG A 300 6.56 -7.48 -10.09
N TRP A 301 5.52 -6.71 -10.34
CA TRP A 301 4.81 -5.95 -9.30
C TRP A 301 3.31 -5.90 -9.60
N SER A 302 2.51 -5.58 -8.58
CA SER A 302 1.08 -5.34 -8.71
C SER A 302 0.76 -3.92 -8.28
N ASN A 303 0.00 -3.21 -9.11
CA ASN A 303 -0.49 -1.88 -8.81
C ASN A 303 -1.98 -1.94 -8.45
N LEU A 304 -2.34 -1.33 -7.33
CA LEU A 304 -3.73 -1.15 -6.90
C LEU A 304 -4.05 0.34 -6.88
N LEU A 305 -5.20 0.72 -7.41
CA LEU A 305 -5.76 2.06 -7.25
C LEU A 305 -6.80 2.04 -6.13
N LEU A 306 -6.53 2.75 -5.06
CA LEU A 306 -7.43 2.90 -3.92
C LEU A 306 -8.06 4.29 -3.96
N HIS A 307 -9.37 4.39 -3.82
CA HIS A 307 -10.12 5.65 -3.83
C HIS A 307 -11.39 5.51 -2.99
N ASP A 308 -11.73 6.53 -2.21
CA ASP A 308 -12.99 6.60 -1.45
C ASP A 308 -13.34 5.30 -0.71
N GLY A 309 -12.36 4.74 0.01
CA GLY A 309 -12.58 3.54 0.81
C GLY A 309 -12.84 2.26 0.01
N GLU A 310 -12.47 2.21 -1.27
CA GLU A 310 -12.62 1.05 -2.17
C GLU A 310 -11.33 0.73 -2.96
N VAL A 311 -11.21 -0.51 -3.45
CA VAL A 311 -10.20 -0.92 -4.44
C VAL A 311 -10.80 -0.78 -5.83
N LEU A 312 -10.43 0.26 -6.59
CA LEU A 312 -11.07 0.52 -7.89
C LEU A 312 -10.50 -0.34 -9.03
N ALA A 313 -9.19 -0.56 -9.01
CA ALA A 313 -8.49 -1.30 -10.05
C ALA A 313 -7.28 -2.01 -9.47
N GLN A 314 -6.92 -3.11 -10.10
CA GLN A 314 -5.68 -3.82 -9.87
C GLN A 314 -5.08 -4.22 -11.21
N GLU A 315 -3.76 -4.23 -11.27
CA GLU A 315 -3.00 -4.75 -12.39
C GLU A 315 -1.74 -5.44 -11.89
N ILE A 316 -1.23 -6.39 -12.68
CA ILE A 316 0.07 -7.03 -12.47
C ILE A 316 0.92 -6.70 -13.67
N GLU A 317 2.12 -6.22 -13.43
CA GLU A 317 3.12 -5.88 -14.43
C GLU A 317 4.35 -6.76 -14.24
N GLY A 318 4.96 -7.17 -15.36
CA GLY A 318 6.17 -7.98 -15.43
C GLY A 318 6.26 -8.88 -16.64
#